data_AF-A0A836X3G1-F1
#
_entry.id   AF-A0A836X3G1-F1
#
_cell.length_a   1.000
_cell.length_b   1.000
_cell.length_c   1.000
_cell.angle_alpha   90.00
_cell.angle_beta   90.00
_cell.angle_gamma   90.00
#
_symmetry.space_group_name_H-M   'P 1'
#
loop_
_entity.id
_entity.type
_entity.pdbx_description
1 polymer ?
#
loop_
_entity_poly.entity_id
_entity_poly.type
_entity_poly.pdbx_seq_one_letter_code
_entity_poly.pdbx_strand_id
1 'polypeptide(L)' 'MAKLYFYYSSMNAGKSTILLQSSYNYQEMGMKTMLFTARLDDRYGDPRIHSRIGLEA' A
#
# COMPACT_ATOMS: atom_id res chain seq x y z
N MET A 1 10.19 -18.14 -3.18
CA MET A 1 10.98 -17.50 -4.26
C MET A 1 10.71 -16.01 -4.21
N ALA A 2 11.74 -15.16 -4.20
CA ALA A 2 11.55 -13.70 -4.16
C ALA A 2 10.98 -13.18 -5.49
N LYS A 3 10.06 -12.22 -5.43
CA LYS A 3 9.43 -11.59 -6.60
C LYS A 3 9.33 -10.08 -6.38
N LEU A 4 9.46 -9.30 -7.46
CA LEU A 4 9.23 -7.87 -7.47
C LEU A 4 8.01 -7.58 -8.35
N TYR A 5 7.02 -6.91 -7.78
CA TYR A 5 5.84 -6.42 -8.49
C TYR A 5 5.90 -4.89 -8.54
N PHE A 6 5.78 -4.31 -9.73
CA PHE A 6 5.78 -2.87 -9.92
C PHE A 6 4.44 -2.40 -10.49
N TYR A 7 3.69 -1.65 -9.69
CA TYR A 7 2.39 -1.10 -10.07
C TYR A 7 2.51 0.39 -10.36
N TYR A 8 2.46 0.77 -11.63
CA TYR A 8 2.41 2.16 -12.08
C TYR A 8 1.14 2.40 -12.88
N SER A 9 0.53 3.58 -12.70
CA SER A 9 -0.67 4.02 -13.42
C SER A 9 -1.00 5.46 -13.01
N SER A 10 -2.03 6.06 -13.61
CA SER A 10 -2.59 7.35 -13.24
C SER A 10 -3.15 7.39 -11.80
N MET A 11 -3.43 8.58 -11.29
CA MET A 11 -4.15 8.73 -10.01
C MET A 11 -5.55 8.09 -10.10
N ASN A 12 -6.08 7.64 -8.96
CA ASN A 12 -7.35 6.92 -8.85
C ASN A 12 -7.41 5.51 -9.46
N ALA A 13 -6.30 4.99 -10.00
CA ALA A 13 -6.23 3.62 -10.54
C ALA A 13 -6.06 2.49 -9.48
N GLY A 14 -6.29 2.78 -8.18
CA GLY A 14 -6.28 1.74 -7.13
C GLY A 14 -4.90 1.22 -6.67
N LYS A 15 -3.79 1.93 -6.96
CA LYS A 15 -2.43 1.49 -6.56
C LYS A 15 -2.28 1.23 -5.05
N SER A 16 -2.69 2.18 -4.20
CA SER A 16 -2.63 2.01 -2.74
C SER A 16 -3.54 0.87 -2.26
N THR A 17 -4.73 0.71 -2.86
CA THR A 17 -5.65 -0.39 -2.55
C THR A 17 -4.99 -1.75 -2.76
N ILE A 18 -4.37 -1.97 -3.92
CA ILE A 18 -3.70 -3.24 -4.25
C ILE A 18 -2.55 -3.53 -3.28
N LEU A 19 -1.75 -2.52 -2.94
CA LEU A 19 -0.65 -2.64 -1.98
C LEU A 19 -1.15 -3.05 -0.58
N LEU A 20 -2.17 -2.36 -0.07
CA LEU A 20 -2.74 -2.63 1.26
C LEU A 20 -3.40 -4.00 1.31
N GLN A 21 -4.15 -4.37 0.26
CA GLN A 21 -4.75 -5.70 0.14
C GLN A 21 -3.70 -6.81 0.08
N SER A 22 -2.59 -6.59 -0.65
CA SER A 22 -1.49 -7.56 -0.70
C SER A 22 -0.84 -7.74 0.68
N SER A 23 -0.63 -6.65 1.43
CA SER A 23 -0.13 -6.72 2.79
C SER A 23 -1.08 -7.49 3.71
N TYR A 24 -2.37 -7.20 3.66
CA TYR A 24 -3.40 -7.93 4.42
C TYR A 24 -3.37 -9.44 4.09
N ASN A 25 -3.37 -9.80 2.82
CA ASN A 25 -3.35 -11.21 2.40
C ASN A 25 -2.10 -11.95 2.90
N TYR A 26 -0.93 -11.31 2.92
CA TYR A 26 0.28 -11.90 3.46
C TYR A 26 0.19 -12.08 4.99
N GLN A 27 -0.39 -11.12 5.70
CA GLN A 27 -0.63 -11.24 7.14
C GLN A 27 -1.59 -12.39 7.47
N GLU A 28 -2.66 -12.58 6.68
CA GLU A 28 -3.59 -13.71 6.80
C GLU A 28 -2.91 -15.07 6.59
N MET A 29 -1.81 -15.10 5.81
CA MET A 29 -0.97 -16.29 5.63
C MET A 29 0.12 -16.45 6.71
N GLY A 30 0.08 -15.65 7.78
CA GLY A 30 1.05 -15.68 8.87
C GLY A 30 2.39 -15.00 8.55
N MET A 31 2.49 -14.26 7.45
CA MET A 31 3.71 -13.54 7.08
C MET A 31 3.75 -12.15 7.72
N LYS A 32 4.95 -11.68 8.07
CA LYS A 32 5.18 -10.32 8.54
C LYS A 32 5.48 -9.40 7.37
N THR A 33 4.72 -8.33 7.23
CA THR A 33 4.90 -7.31 6.19
C THR A 33 5.44 -6.01 6.77
N MET A 34 6.18 -5.26 5.97
CA MET A 34 6.59 -3.90 6.26
C MET A 34 6.10 -3.00 5.13
N LEU A 35 5.48 -1.89 5.49
CA LEU A 35 4.98 -0.89 4.57
C LEU A 35 5.81 0.39 4.71
N PHE A 36 6.09 1.02 3.58
CA PHE A 36 6.88 2.23 3.50
C PHE A 36 6.18 3.23 2.59
N THR A 37 6.18 4.50 2.98
CA THR A 37 5.78 5.61 2.13
C THR A 37 6.85 6.69 2.13
N ALA A 38 6.79 7.61 1.17
CA ALA A 38 7.67 8.76 1.16
C ALA A 38 7.31 9.71 2.30
N ARG A 39 8.32 10.23 3.02
CA ARG A 39 8.11 11.25 4.07
C ARG A 39 7.41 12.52 3.56
N LEU A 40 7.53 12.79 2.26
CA LEU A 40 6.92 13.95 1.59
C LEU A 40 5.46 13.70 1.20
N ASP A 41 4.91 12.50 1.44
CA ASP A 41 3.51 12.21 1.17
C ASP A 41 2.62 12.77 2.30
N ASP A 42 2.06 13.95 2.07
CA ASP A 42 1.22 14.71 3.00
C ASP A 42 -0.25 14.78 2.58
N ARG A 43 -0.64 14.04 1.53
CA ARG A 43 -1.96 14.12 0.90
C ARG A 43 -3.13 13.82 1.84
N TYR A 44 -2.86 13.11 2.93
CA TYR A 44 -3.84 12.69 3.93
C TYR A 44 -3.39 13.04 5.36
N GLY A 45 -2.63 14.14 5.52
CA GLY A 45 -2.07 14.56 6.80
C GLY A 45 -0.72 13.88 7.04
N ASP A 46 -0.56 13.20 8.18
CA ASP A 46 0.69 12.51 8.49
C ASP A 46 1.05 11.44 7.45
N PRO A 47 2.35 11.19 7.19
CA PRO A 47 2.80 10.22 6.19
C PRO A 47 2.28 8.81 6.48
N ARG A 48 1.30 8.39 5.69
CA ARG A 48 0.66 7.07 5.76
C ARG A 48 0.27 6.58 4.37
N ILE A 49 0.11 5.28 4.20
CA ILE A 49 -0.38 4.73 2.93
C ILE A 49 -1.90 4.74 2.97
N HIS A 50 -2.51 5.72 2.31
CA HIS A 50 -3.96 5.85 2.25
C HIS A 50 -4.51 5.54 0.84
N SER A 51 -5.61 4.81 0.81
CA SER A 51 -6.40 4.50 -0.38
C SER A 51 -7.62 5.42 -0.47
N ARG A 52 -7.98 5.85 -1.68
CA ARG A 52 -9.20 6.66 -1.90
C ARG A 52 -10.51 5.93 -1.56
N ILE A 53 -10.48 4.62 -1.35
CA ILE A 53 -11.63 3.84 -0.90
C ILE A 53 -11.64 3.59 0.62
N GLY A 54 -10.78 4.29 1.38
CA GLY A 54 -10.80 4.28 2.85
C GLY A 54 -9.95 3.20 3.53
N LEU A 55 -9.10 2.48 2.79
CA LEU A 55 -8.08 1.61 3.39
C LEU A 55 -6.84 2.42 3.76
N GLU A 56 -6.25 2.15 4.92
CA GLU A 56 -5.02 2.80 5.34
C GLU A 56 -4.14 1.92 6.23
N ALA A 57 -2.84 2.24 6.27
CA ALA A 57 -1.82 1.67 7.16
C ALA A 57 -0.66 2.65 7.37
#